data_AF-A0A2Z2FCG9-F1
#
_entry.id   AF-A0A2Z2FCG9-F1
#
_cell.length_a   1.000
_cell.length_b   1.000
_cell.length_c   1.000
_cell.angle_alpha   90.00
_cell.angle_beta   90.00
_cell.angle_gamma   90.00
#
_symmetry.space_group_name_H-M   'P 1'
#
loop_
_entity.id
_entity.type
_entity.pdbx_description
1 polymer ?
#
loop_
_entity_poly.entity_id
_entity_poly.type
_entity_poly.pdbx_seq_one_letter_code
_entity_poly.pdbx_strand_id
1 'polypeptide(L)'
;RPYIILGTLREQLLYPNVDRQVSDQELSEVLQQVNLQDVLTRVGGFDQEVPWENILSLGEQQRLAFARILVTRPHFVILDEATSALDFKNEGNLYQQLQKTNTTFISVGHRESLFNYHQWVLELSEDSHWQLLTVQDYRRQKAEEISSVPGDNSQARVENSPHQQAAMKPQINSSEELLLESPTTTILTEEGLSHAQMTKLSNYSVSSI
;
A
#
# COMPACT_ATOMS: atom_id res chain seq x y z
N ARG A 1 11.33 -7.29 -8.97
CA ARG A 1 10.62 -8.30 -9.81
C ARG A 1 10.39 -9.55 -8.96
N PRO A 2 9.20 -10.17 -8.99
CA PRO A 2 8.93 -11.38 -8.22
C PRO A 2 9.88 -12.52 -8.59
N TYR A 3 10.32 -13.30 -7.60
CA TYR A 3 11.14 -14.49 -7.84
C TYR A 3 10.24 -15.66 -8.28
N ILE A 4 10.56 -16.28 -9.41
CA ILE A 4 9.84 -17.42 -9.97
C ILE A 4 10.82 -18.59 -10.06
N ILE A 5 10.45 -19.73 -9.48
CA ILE A 5 11.28 -20.93 -9.52
C ILE A 5 11.07 -21.70 -10.84
N LEU A 6 11.90 -22.70 -11.10
CA LEU A 6 11.56 -23.73 -12.09
C LEU A 6 10.62 -24.76 -11.43
N GLY A 7 9.79 -25.43 -12.23
CA GLY A 7 8.89 -26.48 -11.76
C GLY A 7 7.42 -26.28 -12.11
N THR A 8 6.55 -26.83 -11.28
CA THR A 8 5.09 -26.91 -11.43
C THR A 8 4.36 -25.76 -10.75
N LEU A 9 3.06 -25.57 -11.05
CA LEU A 9 2.26 -24.52 -10.41
C LEU A 9 2.14 -24.77 -8.90
N ARG A 10 2.07 -26.04 -8.50
CA ARG A 10 2.08 -26.44 -7.10
C ARG A 10 3.34 -25.95 -6.40
N GLU A 11 4.51 -26.26 -6.96
CA GLU A 11 5.79 -25.83 -6.38
C GLU A 11 5.89 -24.30 -6.33
N GLN A 12 5.39 -23.59 -7.35
CA GLN A 12 5.31 -22.13 -7.30
C GLN A 12 4.49 -21.63 -6.11
N LEU A 13 3.33 -22.23 -5.85
CA LEU A 13 2.43 -21.81 -4.76
C LEU A 13 2.96 -22.20 -3.38
N LEU A 14 3.68 -23.31 -3.29
CA LEU A 14 4.21 -23.85 -2.04
C LEU A 14 5.59 -23.30 -1.66
N TYR A 15 6.32 -22.68 -2.59
CA TYR A 15 7.62 -22.09 -2.31
C TYR A 15 7.55 -21.11 -1.11
N PRO A 16 8.49 -21.19 -0.13
CA PRO A 16 9.73 -21.99 -0.15
C PRO A 16 9.60 -23.44 0.36
N ASN A 17 8.45 -23.86 0.87
CA ASN A 17 8.26 -25.19 1.45
C ASN A 17 7.45 -26.09 0.49
N VAL A 18 8.11 -26.57 -0.56
CA VAL A 18 7.49 -27.36 -1.64
C VAL A 18 6.98 -28.74 -1.20
N ASP A 19 7.52 -29.28 -0.11
CA ASP A 19 7.11 -30.59 0.43
C ASP A 19 5.79 -30.54 1.22
N ARG A 20 5.28 -29.33 1.47
CA ARG A 20 4.04 -29.12 2.23
C ARG A 20 2.86 -29.76 1.49
N GLN A 21 2.16 -30.64 2.19
CA GLN A 21 0.93 -31.23 1.67
C GLN A 21 -0.22 -30.20 1.75
N VAL A 22 -0.68 -29.74 0.60
CA VAL A 22 -1.83 -28.84 0.44
C VAL A 22 -2.70 -29.42 -0.68
N SER A 23 -4.00 -29.49 -0.44
CA SER A 23 -4.95 -30.07 -1.40
C SER A 23 -5.14 -29.18 -2.63
N ASP A 24 -5.46 -29.79 -3.77
CA ASP A 24 -5.74 -29.06 -5.02
C ASP A 24 -6.94 -28.11 -4.88
N GLN A 25 -7.89 -28.48 -4.02
CA GLN A 25 -9.02 -27.63 -3.70
C GLN A 25 -8.55 -26.34 -3.00
N GLU A 26 -7.75 -26.45 -1.95
CA GLU A 26 -7.20 -25.27 -1.25
C GLU A 26 -6.35 -24.41 -2.17
N LEU A 27 -5.51 -25.01 -3.03
CA LEU A 27 -4.71 -24.26 -4.00
C LEU A 27 -5.60 -23.54 -5.04
N SER A 28 -6.68 -24.19 -5.48
CA SER A 28 -7.65 -23.59 -6.42
C SER A 28 -8.39 -22.41 -5.78
N GLU A 29 -8.80 -22.53 -4.53
CA GLU A 29 -9.42 -21.45 -3.77
C GLU A 29 -8.48 -20.24 -3.62
N VAL A 30 -7.20 -20.49 -3.34
CA VAL A 30 -6.20 -19.41 -3.29
C VAL A 30 -6.02 -18.75 -4.66
N LEU A 31 -5.93 -19.53 -5.74
CA LEU A 31 -5.84 -18.97 -7.10
C LEU A 31 -7.06 -18.09 -7.44
N GLN A 32 -8.26 -18.49 -7.02
CA GLN A 32 -9.45 -17.66 -7.18
C GLN A 32 -9.37 -16.36 -6.36
N GLN A 33 -8.90 -16.43 -5.11
CA GLN A 33 -8.73 -15.25 -4.25
C GLN A 33 -7.80 -14.20 -4.86
N VAL A 34 -6.80 -14.62 -5.64
CA VAL A 34 -5.85 -13.73 -6.31
C VAL A 34 -6.13 -13.53 -7.81
N ASN A 35 -7.33 -13.87 -8.30
CA ASN A 35 -7.71 -13.74 -9.72
C ASN A 35 -6.73 -14.43 -10.70
N LEU A 36 -6.30 -15.66 -10.38
CA LEU A 36 -5.42 -16.50 -11.20
C LEU A 36 -6.03 -17.87 -11.54
N GLN A 37 -7.35 -18.04 -11.43
CA GLN A 37 -8.02 -19.30 -11.74
C GLN A 37 -7.77 -19.78 -13.18
N ASP A 38 -7.61 -18.87 -14.13
CA ASP A 38 -7.38 -19.22 -15.54
C ASP A 38 -5.97 -19.76 -15.79
N VAL A 39 -5.01 -19.47 -14.90
CA VAL A 39 -3.63 -19.97 -15.01
C VAL A 39 -3.62 -21.49 -14.96
N LEU A 40 -4.40 -22.10 -14.07
CA LEU A 40 -4.47 -23.55 -13.92
C LEU A 40 -4.85 -24.24 -15.24
N THR A 41 -5.87 -23.71 -15.93
CA THR A 41 -6.31 -24.20 -17.24
C THR A 41 -5.24 -24.00 -18.32
N ARG A 42 -4.54 -22.86 -18.30
CA ARG A 42 -3.48 -22.53 -19.29
C ARG A 42 -2.26 -23.45 -19.18
N VAL A 43 -1.89 -23.86 -17.97
CA VAL A 43 -0.72 -24.72 -17.74
C VAL A 43 -1.05 -26.21 -17.75
N GLY A 44 -2.33 -26.58 -17.80
CA GLY A 44 -2.75 -27.98 -17.90
C GLY A 44 -2.79 -28.74 -16.58
N GLY A 45 -2.80 -28.06 -15.43
CA GLY A 45 -2.89 -28.66 -14.11
C GLY A 45 -1.82 -28.18 -13.12
N PHE A 46 -1.95 -28.59 -11.85
CA PHE A 46 -1.03 -28.15 -10.79
C PHE A 46 0.39 -28.70 -10.95
N ASP A 47 0.49 -29.93 -11.45
CA ASP A 47 1.72 -30.74 -11.45
C ASP A 47 2.39 -30.78 -12.85
N GLN A 48 1.97 -29.90 -13.75
CA GLN A 48 2.60 -29.75 -15.07
C GLN A 48 3.76 -28.75 -14.98
N GLU A 49 4.95 -29.20 -15.36
CA GLU A 49 6.11 -28.31 -15.52
C GLU A 49 5.94 -27.43 -16.75
N VAL A 50 6.21 -26.13 -16.59
CA VAL A 50 6.07 -25.14 -17.65
C VAL A 50 7.14 -24.04 -17.57
N PRO A 51 7.53 -23.41 -18.69
CA PRO A 51 8.45 -22.28 -18.70
C PRO A 51 7.75 -20.98 -18.28
N TRP A 52 7.70 -20.72 -16.98
CA TRP A 52 6.92 -19.63 -16.36
C TRP A 52 7.19 -18.23 -16.93
N GLU A 53 8.43 -17.92 -17.31
CA GLU A 53 8.84 -16.60 -17.82
C GLU A 53 8.06 -16.19 -19.07
N ASN A 54 7.65 -17.16 -19.90
CA ASN A 54 6.93 -16.91 -21.14
C ASN A 54 5.41 -16.99 -20.97
N ILE A 55 4.94 -17.44 -19.80
CA ILE A 55 3.52 -17.72 -19.54
C ILE A 55 2.93 -16.61 -18.68
N LEU A 56 3.58 -16.23 -17.60
CA LEU A 56 3.02 -15.26 -16.66
C LEU A 56 3.50 -13.84 -17.01
N SER A 57 2.54 -12.96 -17.22
CA SER A 57 2.79 -11.52 -17.21
C SER A 57 3.33 -11.06 -15.86
N LEU A 58 3.99 -9.90 -15.82
CA LEU A 58 4.53 -9.35 -14.56
C LEU A 58 3.44 -9.18 -13.48
N GLY A 59 2.24 -8.76 -13.86
CA GLY A 59 1.11 -8.65 -12.94
C GLY A 59 0.65 -10.02 -12.41
N GLU A 60 0.62 -11.06 -13.25
CA GLU A 60 0.32 -12.42 -12.80
C GLU A 60 1.38 -12.96 -11.86
N GLN A 61 2.66 -12.68 -12.13
CA GLN A 61 3.77 -13.04 -11.23
C GLN A 61 3.62 -12.36 -9.85
N GLN A 62 3.22 -11.09 -9.81
CA GLN A 62 2.94 -10.38 -8.56
C GLN A 62 1.75 -11.00 -7.81
N ARG A 63 0.65 -11.32 -8.51
CA ARG A 63 -0.51 -12.01 -7.90
C ARG A 63 -0.15 -13.41 -7.38
N LEU A 64 0.73 -14.13 -8.09
CA LEU A 64 1.22 -15.43 -7.66
C LEU A 64 2.10 -15.32 -6.41
N ALA A 65 2.89 -14.26 -6.28
CA ALA A 65 3.63 -13.99 -5.04
C ALA A 65 2.68 -13.76 -3.85
N PHE A 66 1.55 -13.06 -4.05
CA PHE A 66 0.52 -12.94 -3.01
C PHE A 66 -0.15 -14.29 -2.70
N ALA A 67 -0.41 -15.13 -3.71
CA ALA A 67 -0.93 -16.47 -3.49
C ALA A 67 -0.03 -17.29 -2.55
N ARG A 68 1.30 -17.20 -2.70
CA ARG A 68 2.26 -17.83 -1.78
C ARG A 68 2.08 -17.35 -0.34
N ILE A 69 1.86 -16.06 -0.13
CA ILE A 69 1.61 -15.50 1.21
C ILE A 69 0.32 -16.09 1.80
N LEU A 70 -0.75 -16.20 0.99
CA LEU A 70 -2.03 -16.76 1.45
C LEU A 70 -1.95 -18.25 1.79
N VAL A 71 -1.11 -19.02 1.08
CA VAL A 71 -0.84 -20.43 1.39
C VAL A 71 0.02 -20.56 2.65
N THR A 72 1.14 -19.84 2.71
CA THR A 72 2.14 -19.96 3.77
C THR A 72 1.70 -19.32 5.09
N ARG A 73 0.88 -18.26 5.03
CA ARG A 73 0.37 -17.50 6.19
C ARG A 73 1.48 -17.12 7.18
N PRO A 74 2.51 -16.40 6.75
CA PRO A 74 3.61 -16.00 7.62
C PRO A 74 3.11 -15.02 8.70
N HIS A 75 3.83 -14.91 9.81
CA HIS A 75 3.53 -13.88 10.82
C HIS A 75 3.83 -12.47 10.31
N PHE A 76 4.86 -12.32 9.48
CA PHE A 76 5.32 -11.06 8.92
C PHE A 76 5.66 -11.17 7.44
N VAL A 77 5.37 -10.13 6.66
CA VAL A 77 5.80 -10.01 5.26
C VAL A 77 6.20 -8.57 4.91
N ILE A 78 7.21 -8.45 4.05
CA ILE A 78 7.63 -7.16 3.46
C ILE A 78 7.28 -7.18 1.98
N LEU A 79 6.58 -6.15 1.52
CA LEU A 79 6.05 -6.01 0.18
C LEU A 79 6.71 -4.81 -0.51
N ASP A 80 7.81 -5.05 -1.20
CA ASP A 80 8.55 -4.01 -1.92
C ASP A 80 8.03 -3.85 -3.36
N GLU A 81 7.32 -2.74 -3.62
CA GLU A 81 6.66 -2.43 -4.89
C GLU A 81 5.83 -3.60 -5.46
N ALA A 82 5.24 -4.39 -4.55
CA ALA A 82 4.69 -5.71 -4.87
C ALA A 82 3.46 -5.68 -5.79
N THR A 83 2.85 -4.51 -5.97
CA THR A 83 1.63 -4.29 -6.78
C THR A 83 1.84 -3.28 -7.91
N SER A 84 3.09 -2.93 -8.22
CA SER A 84 3.46 -1.92 -9.22
C SER A 84 2.96 -2.21 -10.65
N ALA A 85 2.73 -3.49 -11.00
CA ALA A 85 2.24 -3.89 -12.32
C ALA A 85 0.73 -4.20 -12.32
N LEU A 86 -0.01 -3.82 -11.27
CA LEU A 86 -1.43 -4.12 -11.10
C LEU A 86 -2.31 -2.89 -11.18
N ASP A 87 -3.50 -3.05 -11.76
CA ASP A 87 -4.57 -2.05 -11.66
C ASP A 87 -5.08 -1.90 -10.21
N PHE A 88 -5.84 -0.83 -9.96
CA PHE A 88 -6.38 -0.54 -8.62
C PHE A 88 -7.31 -1.63 -8.08
N LYS A 89 -8.04 -2.33 -8.97
CA LYS A 89 -9.00 -3.36 -8.56
C LYS A 89 -8.29 -4.60 -8.04
N ASN A 90 -7.28 -5.06 -8.76
CA ASN A 90 -6.46 -6.20 -8.37
C ASN A 90 -5.63 -5.86 -7.14
N GLU A 91 -4.98 -4.69 -7.09
CA GLU A 91 -4.27 -4.25 -5.90
C GLU A 91 -5.17 -4.28 -4.67
N GLY A 92 -6.35 -3.67 -4.75
CA GLY A 92 -7.28 -3.65 -3.63
C GLY A 92 -7.76 -5.03 -3.20
N ASN A 93 -8.08 -5.90 -4.16
CA ASN A 93 -8.43 -7.28 -3.84
C ASN A 93 -7.32 -8.00 -3.07
N LEU A 94 -6.05 -7.90 -3.51
CA LEU A 94 -4.94 -8.58 -2.86
C LEU A 94 -4.72 -8.11 -1.41
N TYR A 95 -4.69 -6.80 -1.19
CA TYR A 95 -4.54 -6.26 0.17
C TYR A 95 -5.74 -6.60 1.06
N GLN A 96 -6.96 -6.62 0.52
CA GLN A 96 -8.14 -7.07 1.27
C GLN A 96 -8.05 -8.55 1.66
N GLN A 97 -7.54 -9.44 0.78
CA GLN A 97 -7.31 -10.83 1.18
C GLN A 97 -6.23 -10.94 2.25
N LEU A 98 -5.15 -10.15 2.13
CA LEU A 98 -4.07 -10.15 3.10
C LEU A 98 -4.53 -9.68 4.49
N GLN A 99 -5.37 -8.64 4.56
CA GLN A 99 -5.96 -8.14 5.82
C GLN A 99 -6.89 -9.14 6.52
N LYS A 100 -7.48 -10.11 5.78
CA LYS A 100 -8.26 -11.20 6.38
C LYS A 100 -7.39 -12.26 7.04
N THR A 101 -6.08 -12.22 6.83
CA THR A 101 -5.13 -13.12 7.47
C THR A 101 -4.57 -12.47 8.75
N ASN A 102 -3.94 -13.27 9.61
CA ASN A 102 -3.20 -12.76 10.78
C ASN A 102 -1.76 -12.34 10.42
N THR A 103 -1.48 -12.06 9.14
CA THR A 103 -0.15 -11.65 8.66
C THR A 103 0.03 -10.15 8.90
N THR A 104 1.07 -9.76 9.62
CA THR A 104 1.48 -8.36 9.68
C THR A 104 2.30 -8.03 8.43
N PHE A 105 1.97 -6.93 7.73
CA PHE A 105 2.68 -6.57 6.51
C PHE A 105 3.21 -5.14 6.55
N ILE A 106 4.40 -4.97 5.99
CA ILE A 106 5.01 -3.68 5.69
C ILE A 106 5.06 -3.58 4.18
N SER A 107 4.53 -2.51 3.60
CA SER A 107 4.64 -2.29 2.16
C SER A 107 5.42 -1.02 1.83
N VAL A 108 6.15 -1.08 0.72
CA VAL A 108 6.83 0.05 0.11
C VAL A 108 6.18 0.26 -1.25
N GLY A 109 5.73 1.47 -1.52
CA GLY A 109 5.14 1.81 -2.80
C GLY A 109 4.78 3.28 -2.89
N HIS A 110 4.59 3.75 -4.11
CA HIS A 110 4.37 5.17 -4.42
C HIS A 110 2.89 5.55 -4.55
N ARG A 111 1.99 4.57 -4.42
CA ARG A 111 0.54 4.78 -4.66
C ARG A 111 -0.17 5.12 -3.35
N GLU A 112 -0.91 6.22 -3.34
CA GLU A 112 -1.72 6.62 -2.18
C GLU A 112 -2.85 5.64 -1.84
N SER A 113 -3.26 4.78 -2.78
CA SER A 113 -4.23 3.70 -2.54
C SER A 113 -3.78 2.76 -1.42
N LEU A 114 -2.47 2.62 -1.20
CA LEU A 114 -1.91 1.79 -0.13
C LEU A 114 -2.29 2.28 1.27
N PHE A 115 -2.49 3.58 1.44
CA PHE A 115 -2.90 4.17 2.72
C PHE A 115 -4.24 3.61 3.23
N ASN A 116 -5.11 3.13 2.33
CA ASN A 116 -6.38 2.54 2.72
C ASN A 116 -6.22 1.19 3.44
N TYR A 117 -5.02 0.58 3.37
CA TYR A 117 -4.73 -0.73 3.94
C TYR A 117 -3.79 -0.71 5.14
N HIS A 118 -3.23 0.47 5.47
CA HIS A 118 -2.25 0.65 6.53
C HIS A 118 -2.77 1.59 7.62
N GLN A 119 -2.20 1.49 8.81
CA GLN A 119 -2.53 2.37 9.94
C GLN A 119 -1.47 3.46 10.12
N TRP A 120 -0.23 3.14 9.75
CA TRP A 120 0.95 3.97 9.97
C TRP A 120 1.71 4.19 8.66
N VAL A 121 2.41 5.32 8.58
CA VAL A 121 3.33 5.70 7.50
C VAL A 121 4.67 6.00 8.13
N LEU A 122 5.71 5.30 7.67
CA LEU A 122 7.09 5.64 7.96
C LEU A 122 7.61 6.50 6.81
N GLU A 123 7.84 7.78 7.05
CA GLU A 123 8.47 8.69 6.09
C GLU A 123 9.97 8.75 6.36
N LEU A 124 10.76 8.61 5.29
CA LEU A 124 12.22 8.71 5.32
C LEU A 124 12.61 9.98 4.54
N SER A 125 13.37 10.86 5.18
CA SER A 125 13.84 12.13 4.61
C SER A 125 15.26 12.01 4.03
N GLU A 126 15.59 12.85 3.04
CA GLU A 126 16.91 12.86 2.39
C GLU A 126 18.06 13.17 3.35
N ASP A 127 17.78 13.94 4.41
CA ASP A 127 18.72 14.32 5.46
C ASP A 127 18.89 13.25 6.56
N SER A 128 18.46 12.01 6.28
CA SER A 128 18.54 10.86 7.19
C SER A 128 17.69 10.97 8.46
N HIS A 129 16.74 11.90 8.49
CA HIS A 129 15.64 11.87 9.46
C HIS A 129 14.55 10.90 9.01
N TRP A 130 13.78 10.44 9.98
CA TRP A 130 12.59 9.65 9.72
C TRP A 130 11.51 10.01 10.74
N GLN A 131 10.26 9.84 10.33
CA GLN A 131 9.13 10.00 11.22
C GLN A 131 8.09 8.91 11.01
N LEU A 132 7.48 8.47 12.11
CA LEU A 132 6.37 7.54 12.09
C LEU A 132 5.08 8.31 12.43
N LEU A 133 4.14 8.28 11.50
CA LEU A 133 2.88 9.02 11.58
C LEU A 133 1.70 8.07 11.38
N THR A 134 0.54 8.41 11.92
CA THR A 134 -0.69 7.76 11.46
C THR A 134 -0.96 8.16 10.02
N VAL A 135 -1.66 7.31 9.25
CA VAL A 135 -2.10 7.67 7.88
C VAL A 135 -2.89 8.98 7.85
N GLN A 136 -3.67 9.27 8.91
CA GLN A 136 -4.46 10.49 8.99
C GLN A 136 -3.58 11.74 9.16
N ASP A 137 -2.59 11.67 10.04
CA ASP A 137 -1.68 12.79 10.29
C ASP A 137 -0.76 13.04 9.09
N TYR A 138 -0.25 11.99 8.46
CA TYR A 138 0.54 12.09 7.23
C TYR A 138 -0.24 12.81 6.11
N ARG A 139 -1.51 12.44 5.90
CA ARG A 139 -2.38 13.10 4.89
C ARG A 139 -2.63 14.56 5.22
N ARG A 140 -2.78 14.92 6.51
CA ARG A 140 -2.96 16.31 6.94
C ARG A 140 -1.71 17.14 6.66
N GLN A 141 -0.54 16.64 7.06
CA GLN A 141 0.74 17.30 6.83
C GLN A 141 0.98 17.58 5.33
N LYS A 142 0.77 16.59 4.46
CA LYS A 142 0.93 16.78 3.01
C LYS A 142 -0.05 17.79 2.42
N ALA A 143 -1.28 17.88 2.94
CA ALA A 143 -2.26 18.87 2.47
C ALA A 143 -1.85 20.31 2.82
N GLU A 144 -1.28 20.52 4.01
CA GLU A 144 -0.78 21.82 4.47
C GLU A 144 0.45 22.27 3.67
N GLU A 145 1.38 21.33 3.37
CA GLU A 145 2.54 21.59 2.52
C GLU A 145 2.14 22.07 1.12
N ILE A 146 1.17 21.40 0.47
CA ILE A 146 0.66 21.78 -0.85
C ILE A 146 -0.01 23.17 -0.83
N SER A 147 -0.71 23.52 0.26
CA SER A 147 -1.36 24.83 0.41
C SER A 147 -0.37 25.97 0.69
N SER A 148 0.85 25.66 1.13
CA SER A 148 1.88 26.64 1.49
C SER A 148 2.80 27.06 0.34
N VAL A 149 2.72 26.39 -0.82
CA VAL A 149 3.46 26.76 -2.03
C VAL A 149 2.78 27.96 -2.70
N PRO A 150 3.42 29.14 -2.84
CA PRO A 150 2.81 30.28 -3.53
C PRO A 150 2.66 29.96 -5.01
N GLY A 151 1.42 29.93 -5.50
CA GLY A 151 1.14 29.88 -6.93
C GLY A 151 1.70 31.12 -7.63
N ASP A 152 2.44 30.89 -8.71
CA ASP A 152 2.83 31.90 -9.69
C ASP A 152 1.56 32.54 -10.30
N ASN A 153 1.11 33.65 -9.71
CA ASN A 153 0.02 34.47 -10.23
C ASN A 153 0.52 35.34 -11.38
N SER A 154 0.72 34.70 -12.53
CA SER A 154 0.82 35.39 -13.81
C SER A 154 -0.59 35.84 -14.25
N GLN A 155 -0.77 37.16 -14.24
CA GLN A 155 -1.98 37.93 -14.55
C GLN A 155 -2.72 37.45 -15.81
N ALA A 156 -4.00 37.09 -15.68
CA ALA A 156 -4.97 37.16 -16.77
C ALA A 156 -5.99 38.25 -16.47
N ARG A 157 -5.89 39.28 -17.30
CA ARG A 157 -6.56 40.58 -17.28
C ARG A 157 -8.07 40.45 -17.46
N VAL A 158 -8.79 41.19 -16.62
CA VAL A 158 -10.22 41.46 -16.66
C VAL A 158 -10.63 42.10 -18.00
N GLU A 159 -11.66 41.55 -18.65
CA GLU A 159 -12.56 42.31 -19.52
C GLU A 159 -14.01 42.14 -19.05
N ASN A 160 -14.58 43.25 -18.58
CA ASN A 160 -15.98 43.44 -18.24
C ASN A 160 -16.79 43.75 -19.50
N SER A 161 -18.03 43.24 -19.58
CA SER A 161 -19.20 44.08 -19.94
C SER A 161 -20.56 43.39 -19.71
N PRO A 162 -21.65 44.17 -19.55
CA PRO A 162 -22.70 43.91 -18.57
C PRO A 162 -24.06 43.52 -19.21
N HIS A 163 -24.97 42.91 -18.44
CA HIS A 163 -26.43 43.16 -18.52
C HIS A 163 -27.18 42.65 -17.26
N GLN A 164 -27.73 43.62 -16.50
CA GLN A 164 -29.02 43.73 -15.76
C GLN A 164 -29.65 42.49 -15.09
N GLN A 165 -29.76 42.47 -13.74
CA GLN A 165 -30.93 42.83 -12.89
C GLN A 165 -32.17 41.94 -13.10
N ALA A 166 -32.84 41.35 -12.11
CA ALA A 166 -32.89 41.49 -10.65
C ALA A 166 -33.69 40.32 -10.05
N ALA A 167 -33.53 40.00 -8.74
CA ALA A 167 -34.64 39.84 -7.78
C ALA A 167 -34.21 39.14 -6.46
N MET A 168 -34.47 39.86 -5.35
CA MET A 168 -34.98 39.41 -4.05
C MET A 168 -34.15 38.46 -3.14
N LYS A 169 -33.65 39.03 -2.05
CA LYS A 169 -33.37 38.38 -0.76
C LYS A 169 -34.69 38.08 0.00
N PRO A 170 -34.64 37.20 1.01
CA PRO A 170 -34.89 37.69 2.36
C PRO A 170 -33.79 37.28 3.37
N GLN A 171 -33.59 38.16 4.36
CA GLN A 171 -32.80 37.96 5.58
C GLN A 171 -33.57 37.13 6.63
N ILE A 172 -32.89 36.84 7.76
CA ILE A 172 -33.30 36.29 9.08
C ILE A 172 -32.59 34.93 9.29
N ASN A 173 -31.75 34.67 10.32
CA ASN A 173 -31.48 35.34 11.59
C ASN A 173 -30.05 35.04 12.08
N SER A 174 -29.54 35.99 12.84
CA SER A 174 -28.42 35.92 13.78
C SER A 174 -28.66 34.91 14.91
N SER A 175 -27.70 34.02 15.18
CA SER A 175 -27.53 33.33 16.48
C SER A 175 -26.09 32.80 16.62
N GLU A 176 -25.35 33.47 17.51
CA GLU A 176 -24.39 32.91 18.46
C GLU A 176 -23.27 31.98 17.96
N GLU A 177 -22.12 32.63 17.83
CA GLU A 177 -20.76 32.11 17.93
C GLU A 177 -20.57 31.32 19.24
N LEU A 178 -20.62 29.99 19.14
CA LEU A 178 -20.19 29.08 20.20
C LEU A 178 -18.78 28.59 19.86
N LEU A 179 -17.80 29.18 20.55
CA LEU A 179 -16.42 28.74 20.63
C LEU A 179 -16.37 27.29 21.12
N LEU A 180 -16.22 26.34 20.18
CA LEU A 180 -15.74 25.01 20.49
C LEU A 180 -14.22 25.03 20.29
N GLU A 181 -13.51 25.15 21.40
CA GLU A 181 -12.07 24.92 21.48
C GLU A 181 -11.75 23.56 20.84
N SER A 182 -10.91 23.58 19.81
CA SER A 182 -10.36 22.39 19.17
C SER A 182 -9.66 21.54 20.24
N PRO A 183 -9.94 20.23 20.35
CA PRO A 183 -9.10 19.40 21.21
C PRO A 183 -7.70 19.42 20.60
N THR A 184 -6.73 19.90 21.38
CA THR A 184 -5.31 19.71 21.09
C THR A 184 -5.03 18.22 21.14
N THR A 185 -5.22 17.54 20.01
CA THR A 185 -4.73 16.18 19.83
C THR A 185 -3.22 16.28 19.82
N THR A 186 -2.61 15.89 20.94
CA THR A 186 -1.18 15.65 21.04
C THR A 186 -0.77 14.73 19.89
N ILE A 187 -0.05 15.28 18.91
CA ILE A 187 0.59 14.51 17.86
C ILE A 187 1.61 13.62 18.57
N LEU A 188 1.37 12.31 18.61
CA LEU A 188 2.36 11.34 19.06
C LEU A 188 3.33 11.10 17.89
N THR A 189 4.19 12.07 17.61
CA THR A 189 5.39 11.86 16.79
C THR A 189 6.40 11.13 17.66
N GLU A 190 6.53 9.82 17.49
CA GLU A 190 7.74 9.13 17.93
C GLU A 190 8.83 9.38 16.87
N GLU A 191 9.60 10.45 17.08
CA GLU A 191 10.92 10.57 16.46
C GLU A 191 11.82 9.52 17.11
N GLY A 192 12.26 8.53 16.34
CA GLY A 192 13.29 7.63 16.83
C GLY A 192 14.67 7.96 16.28
N LEU A 193 15.60 7.05 16.53
CA LEU A 193 17.02 7.30 16.38
C LEU A 193 17.43 7.45 14.90
N SER A 194 18.15 8.52 14.56
CA SER A 194 18.68 8.77 13.22
C SER A 194 19.55 7.61 12.71
N HIS A 195 19.77 7.55 11.39
CA HIS A 195 20.63 6.51 10.80
C HIS A 195 22.03 6.45 11.44
N ALA A 196 22.60 7.60 11.81
CA ALA A 196 23.86 7.70 12.53
C ALA A 196 23.78 7.13 13.96
N GLN A 197 22.64 7.30 14.63
CA GLN A 197 22.38 6.74 15.96
C GLN A 197 22.10 5.23 15.90
N MET A 198 21.35 4.76 14.89
CA MET A 198 21.13 3.33 14.61
C MET A 198 22.43 2.60 14.26
N THR A 199 23.32 3.22 13.48
CA THR A 199 24.65 2.67 13.16
C THR A 199 25.55 2.57 14.39
N LYS A 200 25.39 3.47 15.38
CA LYS A 200 26.09 3.35 16.66
C LYS A 200 25.56 2.19 17.52
N LEU A 201 24.30 1.81 17.36
CA LEU A 201 23.68 0.70 18.08
C LEU A 201 23.91 -0.66 17.39
N SER A 202 23.98 -0.71 16.06
CA SER A 202 24.28 -1.95 15.31
C SER A 202 25.73 -2.44 15.47
N ASN A 203 26.63 -1.59 15.99
CA ASN A 203 27.97 -1.99 16.39
C ASN A 203 28.02 -2.76 17.73
N TYR A 204 26.89 -2.95 18.43
CA TYR A 204 26.76 -4.04 19.40
C TYR A 204 26.52 -5.34 18.62
N SER A 205 27.65 -5.87 18.14
CA SER A 205 27.78 -7.08 17.36
C SER A 205 27.06 -8.28 17.99
N VAL A 206 26.44 -9.08 17.12
CA VAL A 206 25.93 -10.45 17.32
C VAL A 206 27.09 -11.43 17.60
N SER A 207 27.95 -11.09 18.56
CA SER A 207 29.08 -11.92 19.03
C SER A 207 29.01 -12.18 20.55
N SER A 208 27.80 -12.23 21.09
CA SER A 208 27.55 -12.75 22.44
C SER A 208 26.34 -13.69 22.49
N ILE A 209 26.44 -14.80 21.77
CA ILE A 209 25.95 -16.12 22.20
C ILE A 209 26.97 -17.15 21.72
#